data_AF-A0A1S0THI1-F1
#
_entry.id   AF-A0A1S0THI1-F1
#
_cell.length_a   1.000
_cell.length_b   1.000
_cell.length_c   1.000
_cell.angle_alpha   90.00
_cell.angle_beta   90.00
_cell.angle_gamma   90.00
#
_symmetry.space_group_name_H-M   'P 1'
#
loop_
_entity.id
_entity.type
_entity.pdbx_description
1 polymer ?
#
loop_
_entity_poly.entity_id
_entity_poly.type
_entity_poly.pdbx_seq_one_letter_code
_entity_poly.pdbx_strand_id
1 'polypeptide(L)'
;MITNGGGWTVIQKRKNGQIYFANRTWNEYVNGFGELTSSFWLGLDKMHALIAKDNGNPVTLRIELRGDLCEDKIGCSKQPDGYWWGEWDFK
;
A
#
# COMPACT_ATOMS: atom_id res chain seq x y z
N MET A 1 5.85 -11.78 -0.23
CA MET A 1 6.60 -11.05 0.83
C MET A 1 6.03 -11.55 2.15
N ILE A 2 6.89 -12.05 3.03
CA ILE A 2 6.48 -12.51 4.37
C ILE A 2 7.04 -11.48 5.34
N THR A 3 6.35 -10.34 5.46
CA THR A 3 6.69 -9.35 6.48
C THR A 3 6.21 -9.87 7.83
N ASN A 4 7.09 -9.92 8.84
CA ASN A 4 6.76 -10.28 10.24
C ASN A 4 5.87 -11.54 10.37
N GLY A 5 6.23 -12.63 9.69
CA GLY A 5 5.47 -13.89 9.78
C GLY A 5 4.20 -13.95 8.92
N GLY A 6 3.83 -12.88 8.21
CA GLY A 6 2.71 -12.84 7.27
C GLY A 6 1.42 -12.32 7.90
N GLY A 7 0.26 -12.69 7.35
CA GLY A 7 -1.07 -12.30 7.86
C GLY A 7 -1.54 -10.89 7.46
N TRP A 8 -0.67 -10.08 6.86
CA TRP A 8 -1.01 -8.74 6.39
C TRP A 8 -1.83 -8.76 5.10
N THR A 9 -2.95 -8.03 5.10
CA THR A 9 -3.68 -7.71 3.87
C THR A 9 -3.12 -6.42 3.27
N VAL A 10 -2.55 -6.51 2.07
CA VAL A 10 -2.01 -5.33 1.37
C VAL A 10 -3.17 -4.53 0.77
N ILE A 11 -3.40 -3.32 1.31
CA ILE A 11 -4.47 -2.43 0.85
C ILE A 11 -4.02 -1.43 -0.22
N GLN A 12 -2.73 -1.14 -0.27
CA GLN A 12 -2.11 -0.23 -1.23
C GLN A 12 -0.69 -0.69 -1.52
N LYS A 13 -0.26 -0.54 -2.78
CA LYS A 13 1.12 -0.77 -3.18
C LYS A 13 1.56 0.19 -4.27
N ARG A 14 2.78 0.73 -4.15
CA ARG A 14 3.49 1.44 -5.22
C ARG A 14 4.74 0.66 -5.58
N LYS A 15 4.77 0.09 -6.79
CA LYS A 15 5.95 -0.60 -7.33
C LYS A 15 6.57 0.17 -8.50
N ASN A 16 5.75 0.86 -9.28
CA ASN A 16 6.17 1.61 -10.45
C ASN A 16 5.24 2.81 -10.71
N GLY A 17 5.61 3.66 -11.67
CA GLY A 17 4.86 4.85 -12.07
C GLY A 17 3.75 4.61 -13.10
N GLN A 18 3.43 3.37 -13.44
CA GLN A 18 2.48 3.06 -14.53
C GLN A 18 1.02 3.32 -14.14
N ILE A 19 0.69 3.20 -12.85
CA ILE A 19 -0.65 3.50 -12.34
C ILE A 19 -0.64 4.87 -11.68
N TYR A 20 -1.41 5.79 -12.25
CA TYR A 20 -1.61 7.13 -11.72
C TYR A 20 -2.62 7.12 -10.58
N PHE A 21 -2.21 7.67 -9.43
CA PHE A 21 -3.05 7.87 -8.26
C PHE A 21 -3.61 9.30 -8.20
N ALA A 22 -3.06 10.24 -8.97
CA ALA A 22 -3.59 11.59 -9.07
C ALA A 22 -4.75 11.65 -10.08
N ASN A 23 -5.59 12.69 -9.96
CA ASN A 23 -6.73 12.94 -10.86
C ASN A 23 -7.72 11.76 -10.96
N ARG A 24 -7.98 11.12 -9.82
CA ARG A 24 -8.97 10.05 -9.67
C ARG A 24 -10.21 10.59 -8.98
N THR A 25 -11.35 10.09 -9.39
CA THR A 25 -12.65 10.40 -8.79
C THR A 25 -12.82 9.69 -7.45
N TRP A 26 -13.74 10.19 -6.62
CA TRP A 26 -14.14 9.52 -5.38
C TRP A 26 -14.56 8.06 -5.64
N ASN A 27 -15.36 7.83 -6.69
CA ASN A 27 -15.86 6.50 -7.02
C ASN A 27 -14.73 5.52 -7.38
N GLU A 28 -13.64 5.97 -7.99
CA GLU A 28 -12.47 5.12 -8.22
C GLU A 28 -11.76 4.75 -6.91
N TYR A 29 -11.67 5.67 -5.95
CA TYR A 29 -11.11 5.36 -4.63
C TYR A 29 -12.01 4.45 -3.80
N VAL A 30 -13.32 4.56 -3.94
CA VAL A 30 -14.29 3.66 -3.32
C VAL A 30 -14.15 2.25 -3.89
N ASN A 31 -14.15 2.11 -5.20
CA ASN A 31 -14.09 0.81 -5.88
C ASN A 31 -12.70 0.17 -5.87
N GLY A 32 -11.62 0.97 -5.88
CA GLY A 32 -10.26 0.49 -6.10
C GLY A 32 -9.82 0.58 -7.57
N PHE A 33 -8.51 0.59 -7.80
CA PHE A 33 -7.91 0.69 -9.12
C PHE A 33 -6.48 0.13 -9.15
N GLY A 34 -5.95 -0.08 -10.36
CA GLY A 34 -4.61 -0.61 -10.58
C GLY A 34 -4.57 -2.14 -10.67
N GLU A 35 -3.38 -2.70 -10.48
CA GLU A 35 -3.13 -4.13 -10.68
C GLU A 35 -2.47 -4.75 -9.43
N LEU A 36 -3.06 -5.84 -8.92
CA LEU A 36 -2.60 -6.51 -7.70
C LEU A 36 -1.16 -7.03 -7.79
N THR A 37 -0.67 -7.32 -9.01
CA THR A 37 0.70 -7.80 -9.27
C THR A 37 1.72 -6.65 -9.29
N SER A 38 1.29 -5.39 -9.46
CA SER A 38 2.14 -4.21 -9.59
C SER A 38 1.80 -3.12 -8.56
N SER A 39 1.11 -2.06 -8.99
CA SER A 39 0.69 -0.93 -8.17
C SER A 39 -0.84 -0.85 -8.14
N PHE A 40 -1.43 -0.75 -6.95
CA PHE A 40 -2.89 -0.74 -6.80
C PHE A 40 -3.37 -0.02 -5.54
N TRP A 41 -4.66 0.28 -5.55
CA TRP A 41 -5.49 0.70 -4.43
C TRP A 41 -6.66 -0.27 -4.29
N LEU A 42 -6.81 -0.92 -3.13
CA LEU A 42 -7.79 -2.00 -2.95
C LEU A 42 -9.24 -1.52 -3.08
N GLY A 43 -9.51 -0.28 -2.65
CA GLY A 43 -10.83 0.33 -2.59
C GLY A 43 -11.33 0.52 -1.16
N LEU A 44 -11.95 1.67 -0.88
CA LEU A 44 -12.46 2.01 0.45
C LEU A 44 -13.54 1.03 0.92
N ASP A 45 -14.46 0.61 0.05
CA ASP A 45 -15.54 -0.31 0.44
C ASP A 45 -14.99 -1.67 0.87
N LYS A 46 -13.97 -2.17 0.17
CA LYS A 46 -13.32 -3.44 0.50
C LYS A 46 -12.58 -3.33 1.84
N MET A 47 -11.87 -2.23 2.08
CA MET A 47 -11.20 -2.00 3.36
C MET A 47 -12.18 -1.88 4.51
N HIS A 48 -13.27 -1.14 4.32
CA HIS A 48 -14.33 -1.02 5.31
C HIS A 48 -14.95 -2.38 5.64
N ALA A 49 -15.26 -3.20 4.63
CA ALA A 49 -15.80 -4.54 4.82
C ALA A 49 -14.83 -5.46 5.56
N LEU A 50 -13.52 -5.37 5.28
CA LEU A 50 -12.48 -6.15 5.98
C LEU A 50 -12.44 -5.82 7.47
N ILE A 51 -12.43 -4.53 7.81
CA ILE A 51 -12.39 -4.07 9.22
C ILE A 51 -13.70 -4.41 9.93
N ALA A 52 -14.85 -4.19 9.27
CA ALA A 52 -16.15 -4.48 9.85
C ALA A 52 -16.37 -5.98 10.14
N LYS A 53 -15.82 -6.86 9.29
CA LYS A 53 -15.90 -8.32 9.49
C LYS A 53 -15.13 -8.80 10.72
N ASP A 54 -14.14 -8.04 11.16
CA ASP A 54 -13.32 -8.38 12.33
C ASP A 54 -14.01 -7.99 13.66
N ASN A 55 -15.31 -7.65 13.63
CA ASN A 55 -16.17 -7.45 14.81
C ASN A 55 -15.62 -6.49 15.87
N GLY A 56 -14.86 -5.47 15.46
CA GLY A 56 -14.25 -4.50 16.37
C GLY A 56 -12.98 -4.99 17.06
N ASN A 57 -12.37 -6.08 16.57
CA ASN A 57 -11.01 -6.42 16.95
C ASN A 57 -10.07 -5.27 16.55
N PRO A 58 -9.08 -4.94 17.40
CA PRO A 58 -8.09 -3.94 17.07
C PRO A 58 -7.32 -4.32 15.81
N VAL A 59 -7.13 -3.35 14.92
CA VAL A 59 -6.37 -3.53 13.68
C VAL A 59 -5.13 -2.64 13.69
N THR A 60 -4.00 -3.18 13.27
CA THR A 60 -2.77 -2.40 13.08
C THR A 60 -2.62 -2.03 11.61
N LEU A 61 -2.39 -0.76 11.32
CA LEU A 61 -1.94 -0.31 10.00
C LEU A 61 -0.42 -0.28 9.97
N ARG A 62 0.16 -0.93 8.98
CA ARG A 62 1.59 -0.87 8.70
C ARG A 62 1.84 -0.16 7.38
N ILE A 63 2.74 0.82 7.38
CA ILE A 63 3.24 1.48 6.17
C ILE A 63 4.69 1.10 6.00
N GLU A 64 5.05 0.58 4.84
CA GLU A 64 6.43 0.25 4.47
C GLU A 64 6.88 1.12 3.30
N LEU A 65 8.05 1.71 3.42
CA LEU A 65 8.73 2.45 2.39
C LEU A 65 10.08 1.79 2.11
N ARG A 66 10.32 1.51 0.83
CA ARG A 66 11.62 1.09 0.34
C ARG A 66 12.17 2.20 -0.54
N GLY A 67 13.46 2.45 -0.41
CA GLY A 67 14.21 3.29 -1.34
C GLY A 67 14.03 2.85 -2.78
N ASP A 68 14.47 3.70 -3.69
CA ASP A 68 14.41 3.48 -5.12
C ASP A 68 15.44 2.43 -5.53
N LEU A 69 15.00 1.17 -5.55
CA LEU A 69 15.71 0.06 -6.20
C LEU A 69 15.84 0.35 -7.72
N CYS A 70 16.81 1.17 -8.11
CA CYS A 70 17.15 1.36 -9.50
C CYS A 70 18.65 1.57 -9.68
N GLU A 71 19.26 0.67 -10.44
CA GLU A 71 20.71 0.69 -10.66
C GLU A 71 21.17 1.79 -11.61
N ASP A 72 20.38 2.30 -12.56
CA ASP A 72 20.86 3.33 -13.51
C ASP A 72 19.75 4.00 -14.33
N LYS A 73 18.82 4.76 -13.71
CA LYS A 73 17.82 5.56 -14.47
C LYS A 73 17.67 7.00 -13.98
N ILE A 74 17.44 7.91 -14.93
CA ILE A 74 17.06 9.32 -14.67
C ILE A 74 15.81 9.33 -13.80
N GLY A 75 15.88 9.98 -12.64
CA GLY A 75 14.78 10.08 -11.66
C GLY A 75 14.99 9.30 -10.35
N CYS A 76 16.10 8.57 -10.21
CA CYS A 76 16.48 7.87 -8.98
C CYS A 76 17.22 8.82 -8.01
N SER A 77 16.94 8.71 -6.71
CA SER A 77 17.46 9.52 -5.62
C SER A 77 18.96 9.32 -5.38
N LYS A 78 19.52 8.20 -5.88
CA LYS A 78 20.93 7.76 -5.67
C LYS A 78 21.32 7.67 -4.18
N GLN A 79 20.34 7.68 -3.27
CA GLN A 79 20.57 7.56 -1.84
C GLN A 79 20.78 6.09 -1.48
N PRO A 80 21.51 5.77 -0.40
CA PRO A 80 21.56 4.43 0.17
C PRO A 80 20.14 3.92 0.42
N ASP A 81 19.91 2.64 0.10
CA ASP A 81 18.59 2.01 0.20
C ASP A 81 18.03 2.11 1.63
N GLY A 82 17.13 3.08 1.83
CA GLY A 82 16.38 3.21 3.07
C GLY A 82 15.27 2.17 3.13
N TYR A 83 15.22 1.38 4.19
CA TYR A 83 14.03 0.61 4.54
C TYR A 83 13.40 1.18 5.81
N TRP A 84 12.21 1.75 5.65
CA TRP A 84 11.47 2.38 6.71
C TRP A 84 10.11 1.74 6.84
N TRP A 85 9.63 1.58 8.07
CA TRP A 85 8.26 1.19 8.33
C TRP A 85 7.74 1.90 9.58
N GLY A 86 6.42 2.05 9.65
CA GLY A 86 5.70 2.47 10.85
C GLY A 86 4.45 1.63 11.05
N GLU A 87 4.06 1.42 12.30
CA GLU A 87 2.85 0.69 12.70
C GLU A 87 1.98 1.60 13.56
N TRP A 88 0.67 1.58 13.32
CA TRP A 88 -0.32 2.35 14.05
C TRP A 88 -1.49 1.45 14.42
N ASP A 89 -1.74 1.32 15.71
CA ASP A 89 -2.87 0.56 16.23
C ASP A 89 -4.14 1.42 16.21
N PHE A 90 -5.18 0.90 15.57
CA PHE A 90 -6.52 1.46 15.63
C PHE A 90 -7.32 0.69 16.69
N LYS A 91 -7.80 1.44 17.68
CA LYS A 91 -8.63 0.95 18.79
C LYS A 91 -10.10 1.06 18.46
#